data_AF-A0A7W2SBY2-F1
#
_entry.id   AF-A0A7W2SBY2-F1
#
_cell.length_a   1.000
_cell.length_b   1.000
_cell.length_c   1.000
_cell.angle_alpha   90.00
_cell.angle_beta   90.00
_cell.angle_gamma   90.00
#
_symmetry.space_group_name_H-M   'P 1'
#
loop_
_entity.id
_entity.type
_entity.pdbx_description
1 polymer ?
#
loop_
_entity_poly.entity_id
_entity_poly.type
_entity_poly.pdbx_seq_one_letter_code
_entity_poly.pdbx_strand_id
1 'polypeptide(L)'
;MDGKDQKVLVEILQELQSQRGQKKDFWDRFSTISVFLSTVVIAGLGSYFTYSYNKQQGTQEHQNQIHQTKILEMQTVERFIPHLTGDEKTKEIALLALTTLGSSEFATKFSQLSPSPGSEAAADTIMRTAVALEQQQIPKAVTSVVNTEKEGWAYVGHFVNSQWKTRYFDIALDVAPEILEGTVLKVREETGALNVREGMPTFTGSFKSIIGALKPGSEAKVLNVEEWLSSGYIWAHITYGI
;
A
#
# COMPACT_ATOMS: atom_id res chain seq x y z
N MET A 1 -54.15 58.16 50.62
CA MET A 1 -53.05 57.16 50.58
C MET A 1 -52.71 56.87 52.02
N ASP A 2 -52.99 55.64 52.43
CA ASP A 2 -52.94 55.18 53.82
C ASP A 2 -51.47 54.89 54.19
N GLY A 3 -51.07 55.20 55.42
CA GLY A 3 -49.69 55.05 55.90
C GLY A 3 -49.17 53.60 55.90
N LYS A 4 -50.06 52.64 55.64
CA LYS A 4 -49.71 51.22 55.43
C LYS A 4 -49.03 50.97 54.10
N ASP A 5 -49.42 51.66 53.03
CA ASP A 5 -48.86 51.44 51.69
C ASP A 5 -47.39 51.92 51.61
N GLN A 6 -47.04 52.95 52.39
CA GLN A 6 -45.69 53.49 52.42
C GLN A 6 -44.71 52.56 53.15
N LYS A 7 -45.15 51.83 54.17
CA LYS A 7 -44.31 50.84 54.88
C LYS A 7 -44.00 49.63 54.00
N VAL A 8 -44.99 49.15 53.24
CA VAL A 8 -44.81 48.01 52.32
C VAL A 8 -43.77 48.34 51.23
N LEU A 9 -43.77 49.58 50.71
CA LEU A 9 -42.78 49.99 49.71
C LEU A 9 -41.36 50.09 50.28
N VAL A 10 -41.20 50.54 51.52
CA VAL A 10 -39.88 50.63 52.17
C VAL A 10 -39.33 49.23 52.46
N GLU A 11 -40.19 48.31 52.91
CA GLU A 11 -39.81 46.92 53.21
C GLU A 11 -39.40 46.16 51.95
N ILE A 12 -40.14 46.33 50.84
CA ILE A 12 -39.78 45.75 49.53
C ILE A 12 -38.46 46.31 48.99
N LEU A 13 -38.20 47.62 49.16
CA LEU A 13 -36.94 48.22 48.71
C LEU A 13 -35.75 47.75 49.54
N GLN A 14 -35.94 47.50 50.83
CA GLN A 14 -34.90 47.02 51.74
C GLN A 14 -34.60 45.52 51.51
N GLU A 15 -35.63 44.72 51.21
CA GLU A 15 -35.51 43.31 50.79
C GLU A 15 -34.76 43.18 49.45
N LEU A 16 -35.03 44.07 48.49
CA LEU A 16 -34.35 44.06 47.19
C LEU A 16 -32.89 44.51 47.26
N GLN A 17 -32.53 45.37 48.22
CA GLN A 17 -31.13 45.77 48.42
C GLN A 17 -30.30 44.69 49.12
N SER A 18 -30.87 43.91 50.04
CA SER A 18 -30.15 42.84 50.75
C SER A 18 -29.76 41.69 49.81
N GLN A 19 -30.55 41.43 48.76
CA GLN A 19 -30.25 40.39 47.76
C GLN A 19 -29.13 40.76 46.75
N ARG A 20 -28.70 42.03 46.69
CA ARG A 20 -27.58 42.44 45.80
C ARG A 20 -26.19 42.07 46.33
N GLY A 21 -26.06 41.68 47.60
CA GLY A 21 -24.77 41.41 48.24
C GLY A 21 -24.10 40.06 47.91
N GLN A 22 -24.83 39.08 47.36
CA GLN A 22 -24.33 37.69 47.24
C GLN A 22 -23.97 37.23 45.81
N LYS A 23 -24.06 38.08 44.79
CA LYS A 23 -23.70 37.71 43.38
C LYS A 23 -22.27 38.08 42.97
N LYS A 24 -21.41 38.44 43.92
CA LYS A 24 -20.03 38.87 43.63
C LYS A 24 -19.05 37.70 43.43
N ASP A 25 -19.32 36.53 44.01
CA ASP A 25 -18.39 35.40 43.99
C ASP A 25 -18.27 34.68 42.64
N PHE A 26 -19.33 34.66 41.82
CA PHE A 26 -19.28 33.96 40.53
C PHE A 26 -18.40 34.67 39.49
N TRP A 27 -18.41 36.01 39.49
CA TRP A 27 -17.61 36.80 38.55
C TRP A 27 -16.11 36.80 38.92
N ASP A 28 -15.78 36.80 40.21
CA ASP A 28 -14.38 36.66 40.66
C ASP A 28 -13.82 35.24 40.46
N ARG A 29 -14.66 34.21 40.55
CA ARG A 29 -14.26 32.85 40.20
C ARG A 29 -14.02 32.69 38.69
N PHE A 30 -14.80 33.38 37.85
CA PHE A 30 -14.61 33.38 36.40
C PHE A 30 -13.31 34.07 35.98
N SER A 31 -12.92 35.17 36.64
CA SER A 31 -11.66 35.88 36.32
C SER A 31 -10.43 35.05 36.67
N THR A 32 -10.50 34.23 37.73
CA THR A 32 -9.42 33.31 38.10
C THR A 32 -9.33 32.11 37.15
N ILE A 33 -10.48 31.58 36.71
CA ILE A 33 -10.54 30.45 35.75
C ILE A 33 -10.12 30.89 34.34
N SER A 34 -10.39 32.14 33.94
CA SER A 34 -10.08 32.62 32.58
C SER A 34 -8.59 32.64 32.26
N VAL A 35 -7.73 32.92 33.26
CA VAL A 35 -6.26 32.91 33.08
C VAL A 35 -5.77 31.49 32.80
N PHE A 36 -6.22 30.51 33.59
CA PHE A 36 -5.86 29.10 33.40
C PHE A 36 -6.40 28.56 32.06
N LEU A 37 -7.65 28.88 31.74
CA LEU A 37 -8.29 28.45 30.49
C LEU A 37 -7.57 29.03 29.27
N SER A 38 -7.10 30.27 29.34
CA SER A 38 -6.34 30.90 28.25
C SER A 38 -5.01 30.18 27.98
N THR A 39 -4.29 29.76 29.03
CA THR A 39 -3.04 29.00 28.86
C THR A 39 -3.27 27.63 28.21
N VAL A 40 -4.34 26.93 28.62
CA VAL A 40 -4.71 25.63 28.05
C VAL A 40 -5.13 25.77 26.59
N VAL A 41 -5.91 26.81 26.26
CA VAL A 41 -6.34 27.07 24.87
C VAL A 41 -5.13 27.39 23.99
N ILE A 42 -4.20 28.24 24.44
CA ILE A 42 -2.98 28.55 23.67
C ILE A 42 -2.12 27.31 23.46
N ALA A 43 -1.92 26.48 24.50
CA ALA A 43 -1.17 25.23 24.39
C ALA A 43 -1.85 24.22 23.44
N GLY A 44 -3.17 24.13 23.49
CA GLY A 44 -3.97 23.28 22.60
C GLY A 44 -3.86 23.73 21.14
N LEU A 45 -3.98 25.03 20.87
CA LEU A 45 -3.81 25.58 19.53
C LEU A 45 -2.39 25.36 19.00
N GLY A 46 -1.36 25.63 19.82
CA GLY A 46 0.04 25.37 19.44
C GLY A 46 0.28 23.90 19.08
N SER A 47 -0.21 22.98 19.91
CA SER A 47 -0.10 21.54 19.65
C SER A 47 -0.82 21.12 18.37
N TYR A 48 -2.02 21.65 18.12
CA TYR A 48 -2.78 21.38 16.90
C TYR A 48 -2.04 21.87 15.64
N PHE A 49 -1.49 23.09 15.65
CA PHE A 49 -0.73 23.62 14.54
C PHE A 49 0.56 22.82 14.27
N THR A 50 1.31 22.46 15.32
CA THR A 50 2.50 21.60 15.17
C THR A 50 2.14 20.23 14.58
N TYR A 51 1.06 19.61 15.06
CA TYR A 51 0.59 18.33 14.52
C TYR A 51 0.19 18.43 13.04
N SER A 52 -0.57 19.47 12.68
CA SER A 52 -0.99 19.71 11.31
C SER A 52 0.20 19.99 10.38
N TYR A 53 1.19 20.76 10.84
CA TYR A 53 2.36 21.12 10.06
C TYR A 53 3.29 19.92 9.81
N ASN A 54 3.55 19.10 10.84
CA ASN A 54 4.34 17.87 10.70
C ASN A 54 3.69 16.89 9.71
N LYS A 55 2.36 16.79 9.70
CA LYS A 55 1.63 15.94 8.73
C LYS A 55 1.81 16.43 7.29
N GLN A 56 1.85 17.74 7.09
CA GLN A 56 2.00 18.34 5.76
C GLN A 56 3.44 18.21 5.23
N GLN A 57 4.45 18.39 6.09
CA GLN A 57 5.85 18.19 5.73
C GLN A 57 6.15 16.76 5.30
N GLY A 58 5.65 15.76 6.03
CA GLY A 58 5.87 14.35 5.66
C GLY A 58 5.35 14.01 4.27
N THR A 59 4.26 14.66 3.83
CA THR A 59 3.71 14.44 2.48
C THR A 59 4.56 15.10 1.40
N GLN A 60 5.04 16.33 1.65
CA GLN A 60 5.93 17.02 0.71
C GLN A 60 7.28 16.34 0.58
N GLU A 61 7.85 15.88 1.70
CA GLU A 61 9.12 15.16 1.69
C GLU A 61 9.00 13.84 0.94
N HIS A 62 7.91 13.10 1.13
CA HIS A 62 7.65 11.89 0.35
C HIS A 62 7.53 12.18 -1.15
N GLN A 63 6.83 13.25 -1.54
CA GLN A 63 6.76 13.66 -2.95
C GLN A 63 8.13 14.05 -3.49
N ASN A 64 8.90 14.83 -2.74
CA ASN A 64 10.25 15.24 -3.13
C ASN A 64 11.18 14.03 -3.28
N GLN A 65 11.09 13.05 -2.39
CA GLN A 65 11.83 11.79 -2.51
C GLN A 65 11.43 11.04 -3.77
N ILE A 66 10.13 10.89 -4.06
CA ILE A 66 9.65 10.28 -5.31
C ILE A 66 10.19 11.02 -6.54
N HIS A 67 10.21 12.36 -6.52
CA HIS A 67 10.75 13.15 -7.63
C HIS A 67 12.25 12.95 -7.81
N GLN A 68 13.03 12.91 -6.73
CA GLN A 68 14.46 12.65 -6.77
C GLN A 68 14.75 11.25 -7.33
N THR A 69 14.00 10.24 -6.87
CA THR A 69 14.11 8.87 -7.39
C THR A 69 13.83 8.84 -8.90
N LYS A 70 12.75 9.49 -9.36
CA LYS A 70 12.41 9.56 -10.79
C LYS A 70 13.48 10.26 -11.64
N ILE A 71 14.11 11.31 -11.12
CA ILE A 71 15.19 12.01 -11.85
C ILE A 71 16.39 11.09 -12.00
N LEU A 72 16.78 10.36 -10.95
CA LEU A 72 17.87 9.39 -11.00
C LEU A 72 17.55 8.23 -11.95
N GLU A 73 16.32 7.75 -11.95
CA GLU A 73 15.84 6.74 -12.90
C GLU A 73 15.94 7.24 -14.34
N MET A 74 15.46 8.45 -14.64
CA MET A 74 15.53 9.03 -15.99
C MET A 74 16.97 9.18 -16.49
N GLN A 75 17.87 9.72 -15.64
CA GLN A 75 19.28 9.86 -15.99
C GLN A 75 19.96 8.50 -16.23
N THR A 76 19.56 7.49 -15.47
CA THR A 76 20.04 6.13 -15.65
C THR A 76 19.56 5.59 -16.99
N VAL A 77 18.26 5.67 -17.27
CA VAL A 77 17.67 5.23 -18.54
C VAL A 77 18.35 5.92 -19.73
N GLU A 78 18.57 7.22 -19.67
CA GLU A 78 19.25 8.00 -20.71
C GLU A 78 20.63 7.42 -21.06
N ARG A 79 21.41 7.02 -20.05
CA ARG A 79 22.72 6.37 -20.25
C ARG A 79 22.62 4.98 -20.87
N PHE A 80 21.49 4.29 -20.70
CA PHE A 80 21.25 2.96 -21.27
C PHE A 80 20.61 2.98 -22.66
N ILE A 81 20.01 4.08 -23.12
CA ILE A 81 19.43 4.21 -24.49
C ILE A 81 20.36 3.69 -25.60
N PRO A 82 21.65 4.07 -25.69
CA PRO A 82 22.52 3.57 -26.75
C PRO A 82 22.75 2.05 -26.66
N HIS A 83 22.63 1.46 -25.47
CA HIS A 83 22.79 0.02 -25.25
C HIS A 83 21.48 -0.74 -25.52
N LEU A 84 20.32 -0.14 -25.26
CA LEU A 84 19.00 -0.71 -25.56
C LEU A 84 18.71 -0.80 -27.06
N THR A 85 19.40 0.00 -27.88
CA THR A 85 19.32 -0.01 -29.34
C THR A 85 20.44 -0.81 -30.00
N GLY A 86 21.33 -1.42 -29.20
CA GLY A 86 22.45 -2.24 -29.67
C GLY A 86 22.06 -3.66 -30.09
N ASP A 87 23.04 -4.56 -30.13
CA ASP A 87 22.84 -5.97 -30.41
C ASP A 87 22.01 -6.66 -29.30
N GLU A 88 21.37 -7.79 -29.62
CA GLU A 88 20.45 -8.47 -28.70
C GLU A 88 21.08 -8.82 -27.35
N LYS A 89 22.36 -9.18 -27.32
CA LYS A 89 23.08 -9.50 -26.08
C LYS A 89 23.32 -8.25 -25.24
N THR A 90 23.75 -7.15 -25.86
CA THR A 90 23.90 -5.84 -25.17
C THR A 90 22.56 -5.33 -24.65
N LYS A 91 21.48 -5.51 -25.40
CA LYS A 91 20.12 -5.13 -25.01
C LYS A 91 19.64 -5.93 -23.79
N GLU A 92 19.84 -7.26 -23.79
CA GLU A 92 19.52 -8.12 -22.64
C GLU A 92 20.27 -7.66 -21.38
N ILE A 93 21.59 -7.45 -21.47
CA ILE A 93 22.42 -6.98 -20.35
C ILE A 93 21.96 -5.60 -19.84
N ALA A 94 21.63 -4.69 -20.75
CA ALA A 94 21.13 -3.36 -20.41
C ALA A 94 19.79 -3.43 -19.66
N LEU A 95 18.87 -4.28 -20.11
CA LEU A 95 17.58 -4.48 -19.44
C LEU A 95 17.75 -5.12 -18.06
N LEU A 96 18.62 -6.12 -17.93
CA LEU A 96 18.95 -6.72 -16.64
C LEU A 96 19.56 -5.67 -15.68
N ALA A 97 20.51 -4.86 -16.15
CA ALA A 97 21.11 -3.80 -15.34
C ALA A 97 20.09 -2.72 -14.91
N LEU A 98 19.15 -2.35 -15.78
CA LEU A 98 18.06 -1.43 -15.42
C LEU A 98 17.17 -2.01 -14.33
N THR A 99 16.95 -3.31 -14.32
CA THR A 99 16.14 -3.95 -13.28
C THR A 99 16.84 -4.12 -11.94
N THR A 100 18.15 -4.37 -11.93
CA THR A 100 18.92 -4.40 -10.68
C THR A 100 18.98 -3.02 -10.02
N LEU A 101 18.85 -1.94 -10.80
CA LEU A 101 18.74 -0.56 -10.32
C LEU A 101 17.34 -0.16 -9.83
N GLY A 102 16.39 -1.10 -9.79
CA GLY A 102 15.05 -0.89 -9.22
C GLY A 102 13.97 -0.48 -10.22
N SER A 103 14.27 -0.39 -11.52
CA SER A 103 13.30 0.00 -12.55
C SER A 103 12.65 -1.20 -13.27
N SER A 104 12.17 -2.19 -12.51
CA SER A 104 11.50 -3.39 -13.08
C SER A 104 10.28 -3.04 -13.94
N GLU A 105 9.56 -1.97 -13.60
CA GLU A 105 8.45 -1.42 -14.38
C GLU A 105 8.90 -0.97 -15.78
N PHE A 106 10.06 -0.30 -15.88
CA PHE A 106 10.59 0.16 -17.17
C PHE A 106 10.94 -1.03 -18.07
N ALA A 107 11.65 -2.03 -17.56
CA ALA A 107 12.03 -3.20 -18.36
C ALA A 107 10.81 -3.98 -18.85
N THR A 108 9.77 -4.10 -18.02
CA THR A 108 8.49 -4.74 -18.40
C THR A 108 7.76 -3.95 -19.48
N LYS A 109 7.68 -2.62 -19.37
CA LYS A 109 7.07 -1.79 -20.41
C LYS A 109 7.90 -1.77 -21.69
N PHE A 110 9.23 -1.78 -21.57
CA PHE A 110 10.12 -1.81 -22.72
C PHE A 110 9.99 -3.10 -23.51
N SER A 111 9.90 -4.26 -22.84
CA SER A 111 9.69 -5.55 -23.53
C SER A 111 8.33 -5.62 -24.24
N GLN A 112 7.30 -4.97 -23.69
CA GLN A 112 6.00 -4.83 -24.35
C GLN A 112 6.04 -3.92 -25.58
N LEU A 113 6.76 -2.80 -25.50
CA LEU A 113 6.84 -1.81 -26.59
C LEU A 113 7.82 -2.21 -27.70
N SER A 114 8.86 -2.95 -27.36
CA SER A 114 9.92 -3.37 -28.28
C SER A 114 10.23 -4.86 -28.08
N PRO A 115 9.32 -5.75 -28.49
CA PRO A 115 9.52 -7.18 -28.35
C PRO A 115 10.71 -7.64 -29.21
N SER A 116 11.73 -8.20 -28.55
CA SER A 116 12.87 -8.85 -29.20
C SER A 116 13.36 -10.00 -28.31
N PRO A 117 14.12 -10.97 -28.86
CA PRO A 117 14.62 -12.10 -28.07
C PRO A 117 15.36 -11.70 -26.79
N GLY A 118 16.19 -10.65 -26.84
CA GLY A 118 16.88 -10.12 -25.65
C GLY A 118 15.94 -9.49 -24.62
N SER A 119 14.86 -8.84 -25.07
CA SER A 119 13.86 -8.25 -24.17
C SER A 119 12.97 -9.29 -23.49
N GLU A 120 12.64 -10.38 -24.19
CA GLU A 120 11.92 -11.52 -23.62
C GLU A 120 12.77 -12.28 -22.59
N ALA A 121 14.04 -12.54 -22.91
CA ALA A 121 14.99 -13.20 -22.01
C ALA A 121 15.23 -12.40 -20.72
N ALA A 122 15.36 -11.07 -20.86
CA ALA A 122 15.45 -10.17 -19.71
C ALA A 122 14.16 -10.22 -18.87
N ALA A 123 12.98 -10.14 -19.50
CA ALA A 123 11.69 -10.22 -18.79
C ALA A 123 11.52 -11.52 -17.98
N ASP A 124 11.86 -12.67 -18.55
CA ASP A 124 11.83 -13.95 -17.84
C ASP A 124 12.79 -13.96 -16.64
N THR A 125 14.00 -13.45 -16.82
CA THR A 125 15.01 -13.36 -15.74
C THR A 125 14.56 -12.44 -14.62
N ILE A 126 13.94 -11.29 -14.94
CA ILE A 126 13.41 -10.34 -13.97
C ILE A 126 12.31 -10.99 -13.13
N MET A 127 11.37 -11.68 -13.77
CA MET A 127 10.29 -12.37 -13.08
C MET A 127 10.81 -13.47 -12.15
N ARG A 128 11.86 -14.21 -12.56
CA ARG A 128 12.52 -15.20 -11.69
C ARG A 128 13.29 -14.57 -10.53
N THR A 129 13.95 -13.43 -10.74
CA THR A 129 14.83 -12.81 -9.74
C THR A 129 14.05 -12.00 -8.70
N ALA A 130 12.96 -11.32 -9.09
CA ALA A 130 12.09 -10.57 -8.18
C ALA A 130 11.58 -11.46 -7.03
N VAL A 131 11.28 -12.72 -7.34
CA VAL A 131 10.89 -13.75 -6.37
C VAL A 131 11.95 -14.00 -5.30
N ALA A 132 13.24 -13.99 -5.66
CA ALA A 132 14.33 -14.33 -4.75
C ALA A 132 14.72 -13.19 -3.78
N LEU A 133 14.65 -11.94 -4.24
CA LEU A 133 15.06 -10.77 -3.43
C LEU A 133 14.04 -10.41 -2.34
N GLU A 134 12.74 -10.55 -2.62
CA GLU A 134 11.69 -10.24 -1.63
C GLU A 134 11.65 -11.28 -0.48
N GLN A 135 12.05 -12.53 -0.73
CA GLN A 135 12.14 -13.57 0.30
C GLN A 135 13.18 -13.27 1.39
N GLN A 136 14.20 -12.47 1.10
CA GLN A 136 15.23 -12.10 2.07
C GLN A 136 14.79 -11.00 3.06
N GLN A 137 13.71 -10.26 2.76
CA GLN A 137 13.25 -9.15 3.59
C GLN A 137 12.07 -9.48 4.51
N ILE A 138 11.58 -10.73 4.51
CA ILE A 138 10.48 -11.13 5.40
C ILE A 138 11.05 -11.28 6.83
N PRO A 139 10.68 -10.42 7.80
CA PRO A 139 11.12 -10.59 9.18
C PRO A 139 10.60 -11.93 9.72
N LYS A 140 11.48 -12.73 10.32
CA LYS A 140 11.14 -13.97 11.03
C LYS A 140 10.10 -13.68 12.11
N ALA A 141 8.81 -13.81 11.79
CA ALA A 141 7.73 -13.66 12.73
C ALA A 141 7.51 -14.96 13.52
N VAL A 142 7.33 -14.79 14.83
CA VAL A 142 7.22 -15.82 15.87
C VAL A 142 5.97 -16.70 15.65
N THR A 143 6.19 -18.01 15.71
CA THR A 143 5.21 -19.06 15.46
C THR A 143 4.13 -19.11 16.54
N SER A 144 2.88 -18.84 16.16
CA SER A 144 1.70 -19.41 16.81
C SER A 144 0.92 -20.12 15.72
N VAL A 145 0.93 -21.46 15.76
CA VAL A 145 0.30 -22.34 14.76
C VAL A 145 -1.21 -22.32 14.99
N VAL A 146 -1.86 -21.27 14.53
CA VAL A 146 -3.28 -21.35 14.16
C VAL A 146 -3.26 -21.65 12.67
N ASN A 147 -3.82 -22.80 12.28
CA ASN A 147 -4.01 -23.16 10.88
C ASN A 147 -5.08 -22.24 10.28
N THR A 148 -4.72 -20.97 10.06
CA THR A 148 -5.55 -20.02 9.34
C THR A 148 -5.27 -20.21 7.87
N GLU A 149 -6.24 -20.81 7.17
CA GLU A 149 -6.30 -20.70 5.73
C GLU A 149 -6.25 -19.21 5.37
N LYS A 150 -5.31 -18.85 4.48
CA LYS A 150 -5.19 -17.50 3.95
C LYS A 150 -5.65 -17.50 2.51
N GLU A 151 -6.15 -16.35 2.08
CA GLU A 151 -6.57 -16.12 0.70
C GLU A 151 -5.76 -15.01 0.08
N GLY A 152 -5.55 -15.07 -1.24
CA GLY A 152 -4.89 -14.00 -1.98
C GLY A 152 -4.69 -14.34 -3.45
N TRP A 153 -4.07 -13.43 -4.17
CA TRP A 153 -3.83 -13.54 -5.61
C TRP A 153 -2.39 -13.97 -5.89
N ALA A 154 -2.24 -15.03 -6.68
CA ALA A 154 -0.95 -15.53 -7.13
C ALA A 154 -0.87 -15.52 -8.66
N TYR A 155 0.32 -15.20 -9.18
CA TYR A 155 0.57 -15.24 -10.61
C TYR A 155 0.75 -16.69 -11.06
N VAL A 156 -0.09 -17.14 -12.00
CA VAL A 156 -0.09 -18.54 -12.46
C VAL A 156 0.93 -18.73 -13.58
N GLY A 157 0.98 -17.80 -14.52
CA GLY A 157 1.84 -17.86 -15.70
C GLY A 157 1.31 -17.06 -16.89
N HIS A 158 1.94 -17.26 -18.04
CA HIS A 158 1.58 -16.61 -19.31
C HIS A 158 1.00 -17.64 -20.28
N PHE A 159 -0.28 -17.51 -20.61
CA PHE A 159 -1.01 -18.41 -21.51
C PHE A 159 -1.32 -17.70 -22.83
N VAL A 160 -0.72 -18.15 -23.94
CA VAL A 160 -0.87 -17.54 -25.25
C VAL A 160 -0.94 -18.63 -26.32
N ASN A 161 -1.78 -18.44 -27.33
CA ASN A 161 -1.98 -19.41 -28.42
C ASN A 161 -2.34 -20.82 -27.91
N SER A 162 -3.22 -20.88 -26.89
CA SER A 162 -3.65 -22.12 -26.25
C SER A 162 -2.53 -22.93 -25.58
N GLN A 163 -1.42 -22.28 -25.21
CA GLN A 163 -0.30 -22.93 -24.53
C GLN A 163 0.31 -22.04 -23.44
N TRP A 164 0.73 -22.66 -22.34
CA TRP A 164 1.51 -22.00 -21.30
C TRP A 164 2.95 -21.74 -21.76
N LYS A 165 3.32 -20.47 -21.90
CA LYS A 165 4.71 -20.03 -22.11
C LYS A 165 5.50 -20.07 -20.81
N THR A 166 4.89 -19.65 -19.71
CA THR A 166 5.43 -19.76 -18.35
C THR A 166 4.37 -20.33 -17.42
N ARG A 167 4.78 -21.05 -16.38
CA ARG A 167 3.87 -21.62 -15.36
C ARG A 167 4.60 -21.79 -14.03
N TYR A 168 3.96 -21.32 -12.97
CA TYR A 168 4.45 -21.38 -11.59
C TYR A 168 3.86 -22.54 -10.79
N PHE A 169 2.74 -23.07 -11.27
CA PHE A 169 2.11 -24.29 -10.76
C PHE A 169 2.33 -25.46 -11.72
N ASP A 170 2.20 -26.69 -11.20
CA ASP A 170 2.31 -27.93 -11.97
C ASP A 170 1.05 -28.15 -12.82
N ILE A 171 0.98 -27.40 -13.94
CA ILE A 171 -0.13 -27.38 -14.90
C ILE A 171 0.36 -27.93 -16.23
N ALA A 172 -0.40 -28.80 -16.90
CA ALA A 172 -0.06 -29.28 -18.24
C ALA A 172 -0.09 -28.14 -19.29
N LEU A 173 0.73 -28.25 -20.34
CA LEU A 173 0.99 -27.12 -21.27
C LEU A 173 -0.25 -26.66 -22.03
N ASP A 174 -1.22 -27.55 -22.23
CA ASP A 174 -2.42 -27.42 -23.05
C ASP A 174 -3.71 -27.22 -22.23
N VAL A 175 -3.61 -27.15 -20.90
CA VAL A 175 -4.78 -26.92 -20.04
C VAL A 175 -5.15 -25.44 -20.07
N ALA A 176 -6.38 -25.15 -20.47
CA ALA A 176 -6.90 -23.79 -20.50
C ALA A 176 -7.06 -23.21 -19.08
N PRO A 177 -6.81 -21.91 -18.85
CA PRO A 177 -6.89 -21.27 -17.53
C PRO A 177 -8.21 -21.48 -16.79
N GLU A 178 -9.33 -21.49 -17.51
CA GLU A 178 -10.69 -21.58 -16.96
C GLU A 178 -10.95 -22.94 -16.28
N ILE A 179 -10.21 -23.98 -16.69
CA ILE A 179 -10.32 -25.34 -16.12
C ILE A 179 -9.62 -25.43 -14.76
N LEU A 180 -8.79 -24.46 -14.40
CA LEU A 180 -8.05 -24.47 -13.14
C LEU A 180 -8.94 -24.11 -11.94
N GLU A 181 -10.10 -23.47 -12.14
CA GLU A 181 -11.01 -23.10 -11.06
C GLU A 181 -11.50 -24.32 -10.26
N GLY A 182 -11.40 -24.24 -8.93
CA GLY A 182 -11.76 -25.33 -8.02
C GLY A 182 -10.71 -26.44 -7.90
N THR A 183 -9.63 -26.41 -8.69
CA THR A 183 -8.55 -27.39 -8.62
C THR A 183 -7.55 -27.07 -7.51
N VAL A 184 -6.82 -28.09 -7.04
CA VAL A 184 -5.67 -27.92 -6.15
C VAL A 184 -4.42 -28.01 -7.00
N LEU A 185 -3.60 -26.96 -6.96
CA LEU A 185 -2.38 -26.85 -7.72
C LEU A 185 -1.17 -26.86 -6.79
N LYS A 186 -0.08 -27.47 -7.25
CA LYS A 186 1.19 -27.54 -6.52
C LYS A 186 2.20 -26.57 -7.13
N VAL A 187 2.88 -25.78 -6.32
CA VAL A 187 3.94 -24.87 -6.77
C VAL A 187 5.13 -25.69 -7.29
N ARG A 188 5.66 -25.35 -8.46
CA ARG A 188 6.76 -26.10 -9.10
C ARG A 188 8.07 -25.92 -8.33
N GLU A 189 8.85 -26.99 -8.26
CA GLU A 189 10.18 -26.97 -7.63
C GLU A 189 11.15 -26.00 -8.32
N GLU A 190 11.04 -25.88 -9.65
CA GLU A 190 11.94 -25.08 -10.48
C GLU A 190 11.72 -23.56 -10.38
N THR A 191 10.55 -23.12 -9.92
CA THR A 191 10.16 -21.69 -9.96
C THR A 191 10.48 -20.95 -8.67
N GLY A 192 10.91 -21.65 -7.62
CA GLY A 192 11.11 -21.07 -6.29
C GLY A 192 9.79 -20.76 -5.59
N ALA A 193 9.84 -19.94 -4.53
CA ALA A 193 8.63 -19.59 -3.79
C ALA A 193 7.73 -18.65 -4.61
N LEU A 194 6.41 -18.83 -4.53
CA LEU A 194 5.44 -18.03 -5.27
C LEU A 194 4.83 -16.97 -4.35
N ASN A 195 4.96 -15.70 -4.73
CA ASN A 195 4.37 -14.60 -3.97
C ASN A 195 2.84 -14.61 -4.08
N VAL A 196 2.19 -14.41 -2.92
CA VAL A 196 0.74 -14.21 -2.82
C VAL A 196 0.48 -12.76 -2.41
N ARG A 197 -0.38 -12.09 -3.17
CA ARG A 197 -0.68 -10.66 -3.03
C ARG A 197 -2.11 -10.43 -2.59
N GLU A 198 -2.38 -9.27 -2.02
CA GLU A 198 -3.73 -8.87 -1.59
C GLU A 198 -4.72 -8.72 -2.76
N GLY A 199 -4.21 -8.45 -3.97
CA GLY A 199 -5.04 -8.25 -5.16
C GLY A 199 -4.26 -8.41 -6.46
N MET A 200 -5.00 -8.47 -7.57
CA MET A 200 -4.44 -8.43 -8.92
C MET A 200 -3.67 -7.13 -9.19
N PRO A 201 -2.77 -7.12 -10.20
CA PRO A 201 -2.15 -5.89 -10.67
C PRO A 201 -3.20 -4.89 -11.15
N THR A 202 -2.96 -3.60 -10.89
CA THR A 202 -3.83 -2.52 -11.40
C THR A 202 -3.73 -2.40 -12.93
N PHE A 203 -4.60 -1.61 -13.54
CA PHE A 203 -4.52 -1.32 -14.98
C PHE A 203 -3.22 -0.63 -15.40
N THR A 204 -2.50 -0.01 -14.45
CA THR A 204 -1.18 0.60 -14.66
C THR A 204 -0.02 -0.38 -14.49
N GLY A 205 -0.29 -1.64 -14.12
CA GLY A 205 0.73 -2.65 -13.81
C GLY A 205 1.31 -2.56 -12.40
N SER A 206 0.69 -1.78 -11.50
CA SER A 206 1.14 -1.68 -10.12
C SER A 206 0.65 -2.88 -9.32
N PHE A 207 1.56 -3.54 -8.61
CA PHE A 207 1.23 -4.71 -7.79
C PHE A 207 0.77 -4.30 -6.38
N LYS A 208 -0.21 -5.04 -5.84
CA LYS A 208 -0.59 -4.95 -4.43
C LYS A 208 0.47 -5.58 -3.51
N SER A 209 0.38 -5.26 -2.22
CA SER A 209 1.26 -5.78 -1.18
C SER A 209 1.28 -7.31 -1.14
N ILE A 210 2.45 -7.87 -0.84
CA ILE A 210 2.64 -9.31 -0.63
C ILE A 210 2.15 -9.65 0.78
N ILE A 211 1.24 -10.61 0.87
CA ILE A 211 0.63 -11.07 2.12
C ILE A 211 1.12 -12.47 2.52
N GLY A 212 1.82 -13.15 1.62
CA GLY A 212 2.48 -14.42 1.88
C GLY A 212 3.33 -14.89 0.71
N ALA A 213 4.03 -16.00 0.92
CA ALA A 213 4.77 -16.69 -0.12
C ALA A 213 4.59 -18.21 0.05
N LEU A 214 4.24 -18.89 -1.03
CA LEU A 214 4.14 -20.34 -1.09
C LEU A 214 5.50 -20.93 -1.40
N LYS A 215 5.95 -21.91 -0.64
CA LYS A 215 7.23 -22.58 -0.93
C LYS A 215 7.07 -23.51 -2.13
N PRO A 216 8.18 -23.87 -2.79
CA PRO A 216 8.19 -25.00 -3.71
C PRO A 216 7.49 -26.23 -3.11
N GLY A 217 6.62 -26.86 -3.89
CA GLY A 217 5.85 -28.01 -3.46
C GLY A 217 4.64 -27.72 -2.56
N SER A 218 4.39 -26.47 -2.16
CA SER A 218 3.16 -26.10 -1.45
C SER A 218 1.94 -26.28 -2.36
N GLU A 219 0.83 -26.72 -1.77
CA GLU A 219 -0.47 -26.83 -2.44
C GLU A 219 -1.30 -25.57 -2.18
N ALA A 220 -2.04 -25.14 -3.21
CA ALA A 220 -2.99 -24.06 -3.12
C ALA A 220 -4.25 -24.43 -3.91
N LYS A 221 -5.43 -24.17 -3.33
CA LYS A 221 -6.70 -24.38 -4.01
C LYS A 221 -7.09 -23.12 -4.76
N VAL A 222 -7.33 -23.25 -6.05
CA VAL A 222 -7.74 -22.16 -6.94
C VAL A 222 -9.23 -21.90 -6.74
N LEU A 223 -9.57 -20.66 -6.39
CA LEU A 223 -10.95 -20.20 -6.21
C LEU A 223 -11.51 -19.55 -7.48
N ASN A 224 -10.70 -18.74 -8.16
CA ASN A 224 -11.08 -17.98 -9.35
C ASN A 224 -9.83 -17.74 -10.20
N VAL A 225 -9.97 -17.64 -11.53
CA VAL A 225 -8.89 -17.35 -12.45
C VAL A 225 -9.25 -16.16 -13.33
N GLU A 226 -8.36 -15.17 -13.38
CA GLU A 226 -8.56 -13.97 -14.18
C GLU A 226 -7.33 -13.64 -15.04
N GLU A 227 -7.60 -13.27 -16.28
CA GLU A 227 -6.59 -12.74 -17.19
C GLU A 227 -6.43 -11.23 -16.98
N TRP A 228 -5.20 -10.78 -16.78
CA TRP A 228 -4.92 -9.36 -16.60
C TRP A 228 -4.96 -8.64 -17.96
N LEU A 229 -5.95 -7.78 -18.19
CA LEU A 229 -6.06 -6.90 -19.37
C LEU A 229 -5.93 -7.61 -20.73
N SER A 230 -6.42 -8.85 -20.86
CA SER A 230 -6.38 -9.59 -22.14
C SER A 230 -4.97 -9.78 -22.71
N SER A 231 -3.97 -9.87 -21.82
CA SER A 231 -2.54 -9.93 -22.16
C SER A 231 -1.95 -11.35 -22.21
N GLY A 232 -2.74 -12.35 -21.84
CA GLY A 232 -2.35 -13.73 -21.56
C GLY A 232 -1.75 -13.93 -20.16
N TYR A 233 -1.55 -12.87 -19.35
CA TYR A 233 -1.01 -13.01 -17.99
C TYR A 233 -2.12 -13.45 -17.03
N ILE A 234 -2.03 -14.70 -16.58
CA ILE A 234 -3.07 -15.34 -15.77
C ILE A 234 -2.74 -15.22 -14.28
N TRP A 235 -3.74 -14.78 -13.52
CA TRP A 235 -3.71 -14.71 -12.07
C TRP A 235 -4.81 -15.59 -11.49
N ALA A 236 -4.52 -16.21 -10.34
CA ALA A 236 -5.50 -17.01 -9.61
C ALA A 236 -5.71 -16.44 -8.23
N HIS A 237 -6.98 -16.29 -7.84
CA HIS A 237 -7.33 -16.15 -6.44
C HIS A 237 -7.26 -17.53 -5.80
N ILE A 238 -6.45 -17.69 -4.76
CA ILE A 238 -6.12 -18.97 -4.16
C ILE A 238 -6.36 -18.96 -2.65
N THR A 239 -6.66 -20.14 -2.11
CA THR A 239 -6.60 -20.45 -0.68
C THR A 239 -5.38 -21.32 -0.40
N TYR A 240 -4.67 -21.05 0.69
CA TYR A 240 -3.45 -21.78 1.05
C TYR A 240 -3.21 -21.83 2.56
N GLY A 241 -2.56 -22.92 3.00
CA GLY A 241 -2.03 -23.07 4.35
C GLY A 241 -0.56 -22.64 4.44
N ILE A 242 -0.12 -22.19 5.62
CA ILE A 242 1.28 -21.84 5.92
C ILE A 242 1.95 -22.98 6.69
#